data_AF-A0A9E3QHX1-F1
#
_entry.id   AF-A0A9E3QHX1-F1
#
_cell.length_a   1.000
_cell.length_b   1.000
_cell.length_c   1.000
_cell.angle_alpha   90.00
_cell.angle_beta   90.00
_cell.angle_gamma   90.00
#
_symmetry.space_group_name_H-M   'P 1'
#
loop_
_entity.id
_entity.type
_entity.pdbx_description
1 polymer ?
#
loop_
_entity_poly.entity_id
_entity_poly.type
_entity_poly.pdbx_seq_one_letter_code
_entity_poly.pdbx_strand_id
1 'polypeptide(L)'
;LSARGAQGGPAYIAQQTFYVTINDVLGMDVLTHQFDPSAMTLYNAWRSSRDADRSAIARGAVIFNTRPFDITGVGGLNDALNLPVIRGTCTTCHDTPNVGNHSVALPIDIGLSEAERRTPDLPLYTLRNRVTGEIRRTTDPGRALITGRWQDLGKFKGPVLRGLAARPPYFHNGFAADLEEAVDFYDSRFSIGLTEQERSDLVAFLKAL
;
A
#
# COMPACT_ATOMS: atom_id res chain seq x y z
N LEU A 1 5.59 -5.44 21.30
CA LEU A 1 5.33 -6.20 20.05
C LEU A 1 5.03 -7.71 20.26
N SER A 2 5.31 -8.33 21.42
CA SER A 2 4.88 -9.71 21.76
C SER A 2 3.93 -9.79 22.98
N ALA A 3 3.60 -8.66 23.58
CA ALA A 3 2.77 -8.61 24.78
C ALA A 3 1.33 -9.04 24.48
N ARG A 4 0.72 -9.77 25.42
CA ARG A 4 -0.70 -10.14 25.40
C ARG A 4 -1.13 -10.82 24.08
N GLY A 5 -0.29 -11.71 23.55
CA GLY A 5 -0.60 -12.54 22.38
C GLY A 5 -0.37 -11.89 21.01
N ALA A 6 0.13 -10.65 20.94
CA ALA A 6 0.59 -10.08 19.68
C ALA A 6 1.84 -10.80 19.16
N GLN A 7 2.04 -10.78 17.84
CA GLN A 7 3.14 -11.48 17.16
C GLN A 7 4.06 -10.52 16.38
N GLY A 8 4.02 -9.23 16.67
CA GLY A 8 4.84 -8.23 15.97
C GLY A 8 6.33 -8.24 16.33
N GLY A 9 6.73 -8.95 17.38
CA GLY A 9 8.08 -8.88 17.96
C GLY A 9 9.13 -9.70 17.21
N PRO A 10 10.44 -9.45 17.45
CA PRO A 10 11.54 -10.07 16.70
C PRO A 10 11.55 -11.60 16.75
N ALA A 11 11.13 -12.21 17.87
CA ALA A 11 11.06 -13.66 18.00
C ALA A 11 10.07 -14.30 17.01
N TYR A 12 8.93 -13.64 16.75
CA TYR A 12 7.92 -14.12 15.80
C TYR A 12 8.32 -13.78 14.36
N ILE A 13 8.91 -12.61 14.12
CA ILE A 13 9.43 -12.23 12.79
C ILE A 13 10.48 -13.22 12.32
N ALA A 14 11.40 -13.64 13.19
CA ALA A 14 12.45 -14.60 12.86
C ALA A 14 11.90 -15.98 12.46
N GLN A 15 10.64 -16.28 12.80
CA GLN A 15 9.95 -17.52 12.47
C GLN A 15 8.95 -17.35 11.32
N GLN A 16 8.74 -16.13 10.82
CA GLN A 16 7.84 -15.86 9.71
C GLN A 16 8.38 -16.54 8.45
N THR A 17 7.60 -17.47 7.89
CA THR A 17 7.91 -18.07 6.59
C THR A 17 8.11 -16.99 5.55
N PHE A 18 9.19 -17.11 4.79
CA PHE A 18 9.52 -16.20 3.70
C PHE A 18 10.10 -16.97 2.52
N TYR A 19 9.61 -16.63 1.33
CA TYR A 19 10.23 -16.92 0.05
C TYR A 19 9.80 -15.82 -0.92
N VAL A 20 10.60 -15.59 -1.96
CA VAL A 20 10.23 -14.65 -3.03
C VAL A 20 8.93 -15.17 -3.66
N THR A 21 7.96 -14.28 -3.88
CA THR A 21 6.59 -14.55 -4.37
C THR A 21 5.55 -15.07 -3.36
N ILE A 22 5.89 -15.24 -2.07
CA ILE A 22 4.91 -15.68 -1.05
C ILE A 22 3.63 -14.84 -1.07
N ASN A 23 2.45 -15.48 -1.13
CA ASN A 23 1.16 -14.79 -1.11
C ASN A 23 0.95 -13.77 -2.24
N ASP A 24 1.66 -13.88 -3.36
CA ASP A 24 1.50 -12.96 -4.49
C ASP A 24 0.09 -13.00 -5.08
N VAL A 25 -0.58 -11.85 -5.16
CA VAL A 25 -1.96 -11.73 -5.66
C VAL A 25 -2.11 -12.03 -7.15
N LEU A 26 -1.02 -11.99 -7.92
CA LEU A 26 -0.99 -12.22 -9.36
C LEU A 26 -0.71 -13.69 -9.71
N GLY A 27 -0.72 -14.59 -8.72
CA GLY A 27 -0.54 -16.03 -8.91
C GLY A 27 0.92 -16.46 -9.03
N MET A 28 1.87 -15.60 -8.67
CA MET A 28 3.30 -15.92 -8.75
C MET A 28 3.80 -16.74 -7.56
N ASP A 29 2.98 -16.98 -6.52
CA ASP A 29 3.35 -17.82 -5.38
C ASP A 29 3.76 -19.23 -5.86
N VAL A 30 5.04 -19.55 -5.73
CA VAL A 30 5.64 -20.77 -6.28
C VAL A 30 5.34 -22.03 -5.46
N LEU A 31 4.79 -21.89 -4.25
CA LEU A 31 4.47 -23.04 -3.39
C LEU A 31 2.97 -23.30 -3.34
N THR A 32 2.15 -22.26 -3.15
CA THR A 32 0.71 -22.42 -2.96
C THR A 32 -0.09 -22.09 -4.20
N HIS A 33 0.42 -21.18 -5.05
CA HIS A 33 -0.33 -20.58 -6.16
C HIS A 33 -1.68 -19.96 -5.72
N GLN A 34 -1.82 -19.59 -4.45
CA GLN A 34 -3.05 -19.03 -3.87
C GLN A 34 -2.75 -17.71 -3.17
N PHE A 35 -3.69 -16.77 -3.29
CA PHE A 35 -3.68 -15.51 -2.54
C PHE A 35 -4.57 -15.63 -1.29
N ASP A 36 -4.01 -15.30 -0.14
CA ASP A 36 -4.72 -15.10 1.12
C ASP A 36 -4.80 -13.59 1.44
N PRO A 37 -6.00 -12.99 1.41
CA PRO A 37 -6.19 -11.59 1.75
C PRO A 37 -5.91 -11.29 3.24
N SER A 38 -5.84 -12.31 4.10
CA SER A 38 -5.50 -12.19 5.52
C SER A 38 -3.99 -12.07 5.75
N ALA A 39 -3.31 -11.20 5.00
CA ALA A 39 -1.85 -11.07 5.08
C ALA A 39 -1.38 -10.46 6.43
N MET A 40 -2.19 -9.63 7.08
CA MET A 40 -1.82 -8.95 8.33
C MET A 40 -2.55 -9.57 9.54
N THR A 41 -1.88 -10.46 10.27
CA THR A 41 -2.47 -11.27 11.35
C THR A 41 -1.83 -11.04 12.73
N LEU A 42 -0.82 -10.16 12.81
CA LEU A 42 -0.03 -9.84 14.00
C LEU A 42 -0.83 -9.59 15.29
N TYR A 43 -2.05 -9.06 15.14
CA TYR A 43 -2.90 -8.62 16.24
C TYR A 43 -4.22 -9.40 16.35
N ASN A 44 -4.33 -10.57 15.70
CA ASN A 44 -5.55 -11.39 15.76
C ASN A 44 -5.95 -11.79 17.18
N ALA A 45 -4.99 -12.00 18.08
CA ALA A 45 -5.25 -12.29 19.49
C ALA A 45 -6.00 -11.17 20.23
N TRP A 46 -6.06 -9.95 19.66
CA TRP A 46 -6.70 -8.79 20.27
C TRP A 46 -8.14 -8.56 19.80
N ARG A 47 -8.68 -9.39 18.90
CA ARG A 47 -10.06 -9.27 18.40
C ARG A 47 -11.12 -9.31 19.52
N SER A 48 -10.85 -10.05 20.60
CA SER A 48 -11.72 -10.15 21.78
C SER A 48 -11.20 -9.37 22.98
N SER A 49 -10.24 -8.47 22.79
CA SER A 49 -9.67 -7.68 23.88
C SER A 49 -10.72 -6.74 24.49
N ARG A 50 -10.73 -6.63 25.82
CA ARG A 50 -11.51 -5.61 26.55
C ARG A 50 -10.79 -4.26 26.63
N ASP A 51 -9.54 -4.22 26.20
CA ASP A 51 -8.71 -3.04 26.10
C ASP A 51 -9.05 -2.31 24.79
N ALA A 52 -9.47 -1.06 24.89
CA ALA A 52 -10.02 -0.30 23.76
C ALA A 52 -9.00 -0.14 22.62
N ASP A 53 -7.75 0.17 22.95
CA ASP A 53 -6.67 0.39 21.97
C ASP A 53 -6.34 -0.91 21.23
N ARG A 54 -6.22 -2.02 21.96
CA ARG A 54 -5.96 -3.34 21.35
C ARG A 54 -7.11 -3.77 20.44
N SER A 55 -8.35 -3.52 20.88
CA SER A 55 -9.54 -3.83 20.08
C SER A 55 -9.56 -2.98 18.80
N ALA A 56 -9.22 -1.69 18.87
CA ALA A 56 -9.10 -0.81 17.71
C ALA A 56 -8.05 -1.29 16.71
N ILE A 57 -6.85 -1.65 17.18
CA ILE A 57 -5.77 -2.21 16.35
C ILE A 57 -6.23 -3.50 15.64
N ALA A 58 -6.93 -4.39 16.36
CA ALA A 58 -7.46 -5.62 15.77
C ALA A 58 -8.53 -5.35 14.71
N ARG A 59 -9.43 -4.38 14.92
CA ARG A 59 -10.42 -3.97 13.92
C ARG A 59 -9.75 -3.33 12.69
N GLY A 60 -8.73 -2.51 12.89
CA GLY A 60 -7.94 -1.93 11.82
C GLY A 60 -7.24 -2.97 10.94
N ALA A 61 -6.68 -4.02 11.54
CA ALA A 61 -6.09 -5.14 10.80
C ALA A 61 -7.15 -5.89 9.97
N VAL A 62 -8.38 -6.04 10.48
CA VAL A 62 -9.48 -6.63 9.71
C VAL A 62 -9.83 -5.74 8.52
N ILE A 63 -9.99 -4.43 8.73
CA ILE A 63 -10.26 -3.46 7.65
C ILE A 63 -9.18 -3.56 6.57
N PHE A 64 -7.91 -3.55 6.95
CA PHE A 64 -6.78 -3.66 6.01
C PHE A 64 -6.87 -4.92 5.13
N ASN A 65 -7.16 -6.07 5.75
CA ASN A 65 -7.22 -7.35 5.05
C ASN A 65 -8.49 -7.50 4.20
N THR A 66 -9.64 -6.99 4.65
CA THR A 66 -10.94 -7.40 4.12
C THR A 66 -11.82 -6.28 3.57
N ARG A 67 -11.53 -5.00 3.83
CA ARG A 67 -12.36 -3.89 3.32
C ARG A 67 -12.18 -3.78 1.80
N PRO A 68 -13.23 -4.08 1.01
CA PRO A 68 -13.06 -4.17 -0.42
C PRO A 68 -13.33 -2.81 -1.10
N PHE A 69 -12.49 -2.47 -2.07
CA PHE A 69 -12.62 -1.27 -2.90
C PHE A 69 -12.24 -1.55 -4.37
N ASP A 70 -12.61 -0.63 -5.24
CA ASP A 70 -12.37 -0.74 -6.67
C ASP A 70 -11.04 -0.07 -7.02
N ILE A 71 -10.06 -0.88 -7.39
CA ILE A 71 -8.75 -0.42 -7.84
C ILE A 71 -8.88 -0.05 -9.31
N THR A 72 -8.79 1.25 -9.59
CA THR A 72 -8.95 1.83 -10.93
C THR A 72 -7.85 2.82 -11.23
N GLY A 73 -7.43 2.87 -12.51
CA GLY A 73 -6.46 3.84 -12.99
C GLY A 73 -5.08 3.74 -12.32
N VAL A 74 -4.70 2.57 -11.81
CA VAL A 74 -3.35 2.33 -11.26
C VAL A 74 -2.44 1.85 -12.37
N GLY A 75 -1.53 2.73 -12.80
CA GLY A 75 -0.52 2.37 -13.80
C GLY A 75 0.42 1.31 -13.22
N GLY A 76 0.78 0.30 -14.01
CA GLY A 76 1.56 -0.87 -13.57
C GLY A 76 0.70 -1.99 -13.01
N LEU A 77 -0.63 -1.81 -12.92
CA LEU A 77 -1.56 -2.82 -12.43
C LEU A 77 -2.77 -2.96 -13.36
N ASN A 78 -3.62 -1.92 -13.46
CA ASN A 78 -4.82 -1.98 -14.31
C ASN A 78 -4.46 -2.08 -15.81
N ASP A 79 -3.51 -1.28 -16.27
CA ASP A 79 -2.97 -1.30 -17.64
C ASP A 79 -2.24 -2.62 -17.94
N ALA A 80 -1.44 -3.10 -16.99
CA ALA A 80 -0.64 -4.32 -17.13
C ALA A 80 -1.51 -5.59 -17.20
N LEU A 81 -2.61 -5.62 -16.45
CA LEU A 81 -3.56 -6.75 -16.46
C LEU A 81 -4.67 -6.59 -17.50
N ASN A 82 -4.74 -5.45 -18.19
CA ASN A 82 -5.83 -5.10 -19.10
C ASN A 82 -7.21 -5.21 -18.41
N LEU A 83 -7.29 -4.76 -17.16
CA LEU A 83 -8.51 -4.76 -16.34
C LEU A 83 -8.83 -3.33 -15.89
N PRO A 84 -9.95 -2.74 -16.35
CA PRO A 84 -10.29 -1.35 -16.00
C PRO A 84 -10.63 -1.19 -14.51
N VAL A 85 -11.14 -2.25 -13.89
CA VAL A 85 -11.48 -2.32 -12.47
C VAL A 85 -10.97 -3.63 -11.91
N ILE A 86 -10.27 -3.58 -10.78
CA ILE A 86 -9.86 -4.75 -10.01
C ILE A 86 -10.49 -4.62 -8.62
N ARG A 87 -11.35 -5.58 -8.24
CA ARG A 87 -11.92 -5.61 -6.90
C ARG A 87 -10.88 -6.19 -5.94
N GLY A 88 -10.41 -5.38 -5.01
CA GLY A 88 -9.32 -5.76 -4.10
C GLY A 88 -9.45 -5.16 -2.71
N THR A 89 -8.40 -5.32 -1.91
CA THR A 89 -8.26 -4.78 -0.56
C THR A 89 -6.86 -4.17 -0.42
N CYS A 90 -6.47 -3.68 0.77
CA CYS A 90 -5.11 -3.17 0.96
C CYS A 90 -4.05 -4.26 0.71
N THR A 91 -4.40 -5.53 0.97
CA THR A 91 -3.50 -6.67 0.74
C THR A 91 -3.35 -7.05 -0.73
N THR A 92 -4.10 -6.46 -1.66
CA THR A 92 -3.80 -6.59 -3.10
C THR A 92 -2.46 -5.94 -3.47
N CYS A 93 -2.07 -4.86 -2.78
CA CYS A 93 -0.77 -4.21 -3.00
C CYS A 93 0.24 -4.53 -1.89
N HIS A 94 -0.24 -4.82 -0.68
CA HIS A 94 0.56 -5.11 0.50
C HIS A 94 0.37 -6.57 0.96
N ASP A 95 0.73 -7.52 0.09
CA ASP A 95 0.45 -8.95 0.24
C ASP A 95 1.50 -9.73 1.04
N THR A 96 2.71 -9.21 1.24
CA THR A 96 3.75 -9.93 1.97
C THR A 96 3.31 -10.14 3.44
N PRO A 97 3.14 -11.40 3.89
CA PRO A 97 2.53 -11.70 5.18
C PRO A 97 3.23 -10.98 6.33
N ASN A 98 2.44 -10.24 7.10
CA ASN A 98 2.85 -9.49 8.28
C ASN A 98 3.97 -8.46 8.07
N VAL A 99 4.34 -8.15 6.82
CA VAL A 99 5.36 -7.14 6.48
C VAL A 99 4.73 -5.97 5.74
N GLY A 100 3.69 -6.24 4.94
CA GLY A 100 2.99 -5.24 4.16
C GLY A 100 3.84 -4.64 3.04
N ASN A 101 4.78 -5.40 2.47
CA ASN A 101 5.37 -5.07 1.18
C ASN A 101 4.55 -5.77 0.08
N HIS A 102 4.91 -5.56 -1.19
CA HIS A 102 4.51 -6.45 -2.28
C HIS A 102 5.52 -7.60 -2.41
N SER A 103 5.04 -8.83 -2.54
CA SER A 103 5.83 -10.06 -2.55
C SER A 103 6.64 -10.26 -3.83
N VAL A 104 6.31 -9.51 -4.87
CA VAL A 104 7.14 -9.31 -6.05
C VAL A 104 7.47 -7.83 -6.25
N ALA A 105 8.45 -7.54 -7.10
CA ALA A 105 8.75 -6.16 -7.47
C ALA A 105 7.67 -5.63 -8.42
N LEU A 106 6.69 -4.91 -7.87
CA LEU A 106 5.60 -4.30 -8.63
C LEU A 106 5.60 -2.77 -8.45
N PRO A 107 6.32 -2.02 -9.31
CA PRO A 107 6.23 -0.57 -9.33
C PRO A 107 4.90 -0.11 -9.92
N ILE A 108 4.15 0.71 -9.20
CA ILE A 108 2.82 1.18 -9.60
C ILE A 108 2.68 2.69 -9.44
N ASP A 109 1.78 3.27 -10.21
CA ASP A 109 1.40 4.68 -10.18
C ASP A 109 -0.01 4.81 -9.60
N ILE A 110 -0.08 5.35 -8.39
CA ILE A 110 -1.34 5.60 -7.67
C ILE A 110 -1.83 7.05 -7.83
N GLY A 111 -1.20 7.85 -8.70
CA GLY A 111 -1.62 9.23 -8.99
C GLY A 111 -1.14 10.25 -7.96
N LEU A 112 0.00 10.00 -7.32
CA LEU A 112 0.64 10.92 -6.34
C LEU A 112 1.52 11.97 -7.00
N SER A 113 2.04 11.70 -8.19
CA SER A 113 3.01 12.55 -8.88
C SER A 113 2.37 13.48 -9.92
N GLU A 114 1.04 13.58 -9.94
CA GLU A 114 0.32 14.41 -10.91
C GLU A 114 0.54 15.91 -10.68
N ALA A 115 0.54 16.68 -11.77
CA ALA A 115 0.83 18.11 -11.73
C ALA A 115 -0.13 18.90 -10.82
N GLU A 116 -1.37 18.44 -10.71
CA GLU A 116 -2.44 19.01 -9.90
C GLU A 116 -2.18 18.88 -8.40
N ARG A 117 -1.28 17.97 -7.99
CA ARG A 117 -0.88 17.75 -6.59
C ARG A 117 0.45 18.41 -6.23
N ARG A 118 1.05 19.17 -7.16
CA ARG A 118 2.37 19.78 -6.96
C ARG A 118 2.33 20.87 -5.89
N THR A 119 3.21 20.76 -4.91
CA THR A 119 3.57 21.87 -4.00
C THR A 119 4.72 22.70 -4.57
N PRO A 120 4.88 23.99 -4.20
CA PRO A 120 5.87 24.87 -4.81
C PRO A 120 7.32 24.35 -4.82
N ASP A 121 7.68 23.56 -3.81
CA ASP A 121 9.00 22.96 -3.57
C ASP A 121 9.32 21.72 -4.43
N LEU A 122 8.29 21.05 -5.00
CA LEU A 122 8.49 19.90 -5.87
C LEU A 122 8.76 20.32 -7.32
N PRO A 123 9.66 19.67 -8.08
CA PRO A 123 9.83 19.98 -9.50
C PRO A 123 8.56 19.71 -10.32
N LEU A 124 8.50 20.23 -11.54
CA LEU A 124 7.48 19.86 -12.53
C LEU A 124 8.16 19.50 -13.85
N TYR A 125 8.26 18.20 -14.12
CA TYR A 125 8.77 17.69 -15.37
C TYR A 125 7.67 17.74 -16.42
N THR A 126 7.99 18.24 -17.61
CA THR A 126 7.14 18.12 -18.81
C THR A 126 7.82 17.18 -19.77
N LEU A 127 7.22 16.02 -19.98
CA LEU A 127 7.77 14.95 -20.80
C LEU A 127 6.92 14.79 -22.06
N ARG A 128 7.57 14.49 -23.18
CA ARG A 128 6.90 14.25 -24.46
C ARG A 128 7.27 12.89 -25.01
N ASN A 129 6.28 12.07 -25.32
CA ASN A 129 6.47 10.81 -26.01
C ASN A 129 6.91 11.11 -27.45
N ARG A 130 8.07 10.60 -27.86
CA ARG A 130 8.64 10.88 -29.19
C ARG A 130 7.85 10.26 -30.34
N VAL A 131 7.11 9.17 -30.07
CA VAL A 131 6.34 8.43 -31.08
C VAL A 131 4.93 8.98 -31.17
N THR A 132 4.21 9.05 -30.04
CA THR A 132 2.79 9.46 -30.03
C THR A 132 2.61 10.96 -29.96
N GLY A 133 3.64 11.71 -29.55
CA GLY A 133 3.56 13.15 -29.30
C GLY A 133 2.86 13.53 -27.99
N GLU A 134 2.36 12.55 -27.23
CA GLU A 134 1.70 12.73 -25.93
C GLU A 134 2.58 13.53 -24.97
N ILE A 135 1.99 14.46 -24.22
CA ILE A 135 2.66 15.26 -23.20
C ILE A 135 2.12 14.86 -21.84
N ARG A 136 3.02 14.52 -20.90
CA ARG A 136 2.68 14.26 -19.50
C ARG A 136 3.48 15.20 -18.60
N ARG A 137 2.80 15.78 -17.61
CA ARG A 137 3.41 16.60 -16.56
C ARG A 137 3.41 15.81 -15.26
N THR A 138 4.53 15.76 -14.58
CA THR A 138 4.65 15.01 -13.32
C THR A 138 5.66 15.68 -12.40
N THR A 139 5.43 15.58 -11.09
CA THR A 139 6.40 16.05 -10.09
C THR A 139 7.57 15.11 -9.93
N ASP A 140 7.43 13.84 -10.33
CA ASP A 140 8.48 12.83 -10.24
C ASP A 140 8.21 11.71 -11.26
N PRO A 141 9.04 11.59 -12.32
CA PRO A 141 8.86 10.55 -13.32
C PRO A 141 9.03 9.12 -12.77
N GLY A 142 9.56 8.96 -11.56
CA GLY A 142 9.67 7.69 -10.86
C GLY A 142 10.58 6.70 -11.60
N ARG A 143 10.12 5.45 -11.75
CA ARG A 143 10.91 4.39 -12.40
C ARG A 143 11.38 4.74 -13.81
N ALA A 144 10.66 5.60 -14.53
CA ALA A 144 11.09 6.05 -15.86
C ALA A 144 12.44 6.77 -15.87
N LEU A 145 12.88 7.37 -14.75
CA LEU A 145 14.23 7.96 -14.64
C LEU A 145 15.34 6.92 -14.78
N ILE A 146 15.05 5.66 -14.44
CA ILE A 146 15.99 4.55 -14.53
C ILE A 146 15.84 3.84 -15.88
N THR A 147 14.61 3.60 -16.32
CA THR A 147 14.33 2.73 -17.47
C THR A 147 14.26 3.48 -18.79
N GLY A 148 14.00 4.78 -18.78
CA GLY A 148 13.74 5.60 -19.96
C GLY A 148 12.42 5.28 -20.68
N ARG A 149 11.56 4.42 -20.14
CA ARG A 149 10.33 3.97 -20.81
C ARG A 149 9.13 4.83 -20.40
N TRP A 150 8.33 5.24 -21.40
CA TRP A 150 7.10 6.02 -21.19
C TRP A 150 6.10 5.33 -20.27
N GLN A 151 5.94 4.02 -20.42
CA GLN A 151 5.04 3.21 -19.60
C GLN A 151 5.48 3.04 -18.13
N ASP A 152 6.68 3.50 -17.75
CA ASP A 152 7.15 3.46 -16.36
C ASP A 152 6.97 4.80 -15.63
N LEU A 153 6.37 5.81 -16.28
CA LEU A 153 6.16 7.14 -15.69
C LEU A 153 5.25 7.09 -14.47
N GLY A 154 5.71 7.74 -13.39
CA GLY A 154 4.97 7.85 -12.14
C GLY A 154 4.92 6.55 -11.32
N LYS A 155 5.60 5.48 -11.78
CA LYS A 155 5.58 4.18 -11.09
C LYS A 155 6.64 4.13 -9.99
N PHE A 156 6.23 3.78 -8.77
CA PHE A 156 7.08 3.63 -7.61
C PHE A 156 6.90 2.27 -6.95
N LYS A 157 7.95 1.78 -6.30
CA LYS A 157 7.87 0.58 -5.46
C LYS A 157 7.04 0.89 -4.21
N GLY A 158 6.13 -0.02 -3.85
CA GLY A 158 5.43 0.04 -2.56
C GLY A 158 6.37 -0.10 -1.35
N PRO A 159 6.16 0.66 -0.27
CA PRO A 159 7.00 0.58 0.93
C PRO A 159 6.67 -0.64 1.78
N VAL A 160 7.63 -1.04 2.63
CA VAL A 160 7.38 -1.96 3.76
C VAL A 160 6.63 -1.19 4.85
N LEU A 161 5.53 -1.75 5.38
CA LEU A 161 4.70 -1.09 6.39
C LEU A 161 5.16 -1.32 7.84
N ARG A 162 6.10 -2.26 8.09
CA ARG A 162 6.69 -2.40 9.43
C ARG A 162 7.51 -1.18 9.84
N GLY A 163 7.28 -0.70 11.06
CA GLY A 163 7.91 0.51 11.60
C GLY A 163 7.45 1.79 10.90
N LEU A 164 6.28 1.77 10.24
CA LEU A 164 5.75 2.89 9.46
C LEU A 164 5.51 4.14 10.33
N ALA A 165 5.04 3.97 11.56
CA ALA A 165 4.64 5.09 12.42
C ALA A 165 5.77 6.09 12.73
N ALA A 166 7.03 5.65 12.63
CA ALA A 166 8.21 6.46 12.95
C ALA A 166 8.78 7.24 11.75
N ARG A 167 8.08 7.26 10.60
CA ARG A 167 8.62 7.79 9.34
C ARG A 167 7.73 8.84 8.62
N PRO A 168 7.12 9.81 9.30
CA PRO A 168 6.53 10.95 8.60
C PRO A 168 7.63 11.86 8.00
N PRO A 169 7.31 12.64 6.94
CA PRO A 169 6.09 12.59 6.16
C PRO A 169 6.04 11.36 5.22
N TYR A 170 4.84 10.98 4.80
CA TYR A 170 4.56 9.78 4.01
C TYR A 170 4.53 10.04 2.50
N PHE A 171 4.62 8.95 1.73
CA PHE A 171 4.79 8.91 0.28
C PHE A 171 6.17 9.41 -0.21
N HIS A 172 6.49 9.13 -1.48
CA HIS A 172 7.80 9.45 -2.06
C HIS A 172 8.05 10.96 -2.19
N ASN A 173 7.00 11.78 -2.12
CA ASN A 173 7.03 13.23 -2.22
C ASN A 173 6.62 13.93 -0.91
N GLY A 174 6.43 13.20 0.19
CA GLY A 174 6.02 13.78 1.47
C GLY A 174 4.58 14.33 1.48
N PHE A 175 3.70 13.87 0.59
CA PHE A 175 2.35 14.43 0.41
C PHE A 175 1.47 14.39 1.66
N ALA A 176 1.67 13.42 2.56
CA ALA A 176 0.91 13.30 3.80
C ALA A 176 1.82 13.52 5.00
N ALA A 177 1.46 14.45 5.89
CA ALA A 177 2.21 14.78 7.09
C ALA A 177 2.12 13.69 8.17
N ASP A 178 0.98 13.00 8.23
CA ASP A 178 0.69 11.95 9.21
C ASP A 178 -0.09 10.76 8.60
N LEU A 179 -0.39 9.75 9.43
CA LEU A 179 -1.06 8.52 8.95
C LEU A 179 -2.53 8.76 8.64
N GLU A 180 -3.14 9.69 9.35
CA GLU A 180 -4.48 10.20 9.13
C GLU A 180 -4.62 10.72 7.69
N GLU A 181 -3.73 11.62 7.25
CA GLU A 181 -3.71 12.13 5.87
C GLU A 181 -3.34 11.04 4.84
N ALA A 182 -2.46 10.10 5.20
CA ALA A 182 -2.12 8.98 4.32
C ALA A 182 -3.33 8.06 4.07
N VAL A 183 -4.12 7.77 5.10
CA VAL A 183 -5.37 7.00 4.97
C VAL A 183 -6.42 7.79 4.17
N ASP A 184 -6.55 9.09 4.40
CA ASP A 184 -7.47 9.95 3.65
C ASP A 184 -7.14 9.99 2.15
N PHE A 185 -5.85 10.01 1.80
CA PHE A 185 -5.42 9.90 0.42
C PHE A 185 -5.96 8.61 -0.22
N TYR A 186 -5.80 7.46 0.43
CA TYR A 186 -6.27 6.18 -0.12
C TYR A 186 -7.80 6.09 -0.17
N ASP A 187 -8.49 6.56 0.87
CA ASP A 187 -9.95 6.59 0.93
C ASP A 187 -10.54 7.45 -0.20
N SER A 188 -9.95 8.63 -0.46
CA SER A 188 -10.32 9.51 -1.55
C SER A 188 -9.94 8.95 -2.93
N ARG A 189 -8.70 8.43 -3.08
CA ARG A 189 -8.17 7.95 -4.37
C ARG A 189 -8.97 6.75 -4.91
N PHE A 190 -9.48 5.90 -4.03
CA PHE A 190 -10.19 4.69 -4.40
C PHE A 190 -11.67 4.69 -3.98
N SER A 191 -12.18 5.82 -3.48
CA SER A 191 -13.55 5.96 -2.99
C SER A 191 -13.95 4.82 -2.04
N ILE A 192 -13.08 4.49 -1.08
CA ILE A 192 -13.25 3.31 -0.19
C ILE A 192 -14.48 3.47 0.70
N GLY A 193 -14.77 4.71 1.12
CA GLY A 193 -15.94 5.07 1.92
C GLY A 193 -15.80 4.59 3.36
N LEU A 194 -14.64 4.82 3.97
CA LEU A 194 -14.39 4.52 5.37
C LEU A 194 -15.25 5.41 6.27
N THR A 195 -15.92 4.80 7.25
CA THR A 195 -16.50 5.55 8.37
C THR A 195 -15.40 6.16 9.25
N GLU A 196 -15.75 7.16 10.06
CA GLU A 196 -14.79 7.76 11.01
C GLU A 196 -14.16 6.72 11.94
N GLN A 197 -14.96 5.74 12.41
CA GLN A 197 -14.47 4.63 13.24
C GLN A 197 -13.53 3.71 12.46
N GLU A 198 -13.88 3.31 11.23
CA GLU A 198 -13.01 2.47 10.40
C GLU A 198 -11.68 3.17 10.09
N ARG A 199 -11.72 4.47 9.79
CA ARG A 199 -10.53 5.30 9.59
C ARG A 199 -9.65 5.32 10.84
N SER A 200 -10.23 5.61 12.00
CA SER A 200 -9.49 5.65 13.28
C SER A 200 -8.88 4.28 13.63
N ASP A 201 -9.62 3.19 13.42
CA ASP A 201 -9.14 1.84 13.68
C ASP A 201 -8.00 1.45 12.73
N LEU A 202 -8.13 1.79 11.44
CA LEU A 202 -7.08 1.56 10.45
C LEU A 202 -5.80 2.34 10.79
N VAL A 203 -5.92 3.61 11.17
CA VAL A 203 -4.78 4.40 11.64
C VAL A 203 -4.15 3.80 12.90
N ALA A 204 -4.96 3.34 13.87
CA ALA A 204 -4.44 2.69 15.08
C ALA A 204 -3.64 1.42 14.74
N PHE A 205 -4.13 0.62 13.79
CA PHE A 205 -3.40 -0.54 13.27
C PHE A 205 -2.07 -0.15 12.62
N LEU A 206 -2.08 0.83 11.72
CA LEU A 206 -0.86 1.30 11.03
C LEU A 206 0.18 1.87 12.01
N LYS A 207 -0.26 2.56 13.08
CA LYS A 207 0.61 3.05 14.17
C LYS A 207 1.28 1.91 14.95
N ALA A 208 0.70 0.72 14.95
CA ALA A 208 1.21 -0.43 15.68
C ALA A 208 2.20 -1.29 14.87
N LEU A 209 2.41 -1.03 13.57
CA LEU A 209 3.26 -1.85 12.70
C LEU A 209 4.77 -1.61 12.85
#